data_AF-A0A960UR54-F1
#
_entry.id   AF-A0A960UR54-F1
#
_cell.length_a   1.000
_cell.length_b   1.000
_cell.length_c   1.000
_cell.angle_alpha   90.00
_cell.angle_beta   90.00
_cell.angle_gamma   90.00
#
_symmetry.space_group_name_H-M   'P 1'
#
loop_
_entity.id
_entity.type
_entity.pdbx_description
1 polymer ?
#
loop_
_entity_poly.entity_id
_entity_poly.type
_entity_poly.pdbx_seq_one_letter_code
_entity_poly.pdbx_strand_id
1 'polypeptide(L)'
;GLGRQILDLLKADFVTNNKTGCRFITVDAYNNPKTLGFYGRNGFEYLDETDSNKKTRLMFFDLAVFVRGGRGNLGHQEPGQ
;
A
#
# COMPACT_ATOMS: atom_id res chain seq x y z
N GLY A 1 -1.32 14.27 0.66
CA GLY A 1 0.02 14.72 1.08
C GLY A 1 1.10 14.01 0.30
N LEU A 2 2.35 14.49 0.38
CA LEU A 2 3.49 14.02 -0.45
C LEU A 2 3.73 12.50 -0.37
N GLY A 3 3.67 11.91 0.82
CA GLY A 3 3.90 10.47 0.97
C GLY A 3 2.93 9.60 0.15
N ARG A 4 1.67 10.01 0.05
CA ARG A 4 0.68 9.32 -0.79
C ARG A 4 0.99 9.49 -2.27
N GLN A 5 1.38 10.69 -2.70
CA GLN A 5 1.74 10.97 -4.09
C GLN A 5 2.94 10.13 -4.55
N ILE A 6 3.92 9.93 -3.66
CA ILE A 6 5.07 9.05 -3.93
C ILE A 6 4.61 7.59 -4.12
N LEU A 7 3.73 7.09 -3.24
CA LEU A 7 3.18 5.73 -3.38
C LEU A 7 2.36 5.57 -4.67
N ASP A 8 1.56 6.57 -5.02
CA ASP A 8 0.75 6.57 -6.24
C ASP A 8 1.65 6.55 -7.49
N LEU A 9 2.76 7.32 -7.48
CA LEU A 9 3.77 7.30 -8.54
C LEU A 9 4.42 5.92 -8.68
N LEU A 10 4.89 5.34 -7.57
CA LEU A 10 5.51 4.00 -7.59
C LEU A 10 4.55 2.95 -8.16
N LYS A 11 3.30 2.91 -7.67
CA LYS A 11 2.29 1.97 -8.17
C LYS A 11 2.04 2.14 -9.66
N ALA A 12 1.95 3.38 -10.15
CA ALA A 12 1.75 3.68 -11.56
C ALA A 12 2.97 3.25 -12.40
N ASP A 13 4.19 3.55 -11.96
CA ASP A 13 5.42 3.26 -12.68
C ASP A 13 5.63 1.74 -12.86
N PHE A 14 5.36 0.95 -11.82
CA PHE A 14 5.50 -0.51 -11.88
C PHE A 14 4.41 -1.22 -12.69
N VAL A 15 3.29 -0.55 -12.97
CA VAL A 15 2.17 -1.10 -13.77
C VAL A 15 2.22 -0.65 -15.23
N THR A 16 2.46 0.64 -15.49
CA THR A 16 2.18 1.24 -16.80
C THR A 16 3.24 0.98 -17.85
N ASN A 17 4.43 0.53 -17.47
CA ASN A 17 5.53 0.31 -18.43
C ASN A 17 5.97 -1.15 -18.59
N ASN A 18 5.33 -2.13 -17.91
CA ASN A 18 5.61 -3.58 -17.99
C ASN A 18 7.11 -3.98 -18.07
N LYS A 19 8.02 -3.13 -17.59
CA LYS A 19 9.49 -3.30 -17.69
C LYS A 19 10.03 -4.22 -16.61
N THR A 20 9.22 -4.51 -15.61
CA THR A 20 9.56 -5.28 -14.43
C THR A 20 8.31 -6.07 -14.07
N GLY A 21 8.33 -7.40 -14.15
CA GLY A 21 7.20 -8.25 -13.77
C GLY A 21 6.97 -8.21 -12.26
N CYS A 22 6.42 -7.12 -11.74
CA CYS A 22 6.23 -6.90 -10.31
C CYS A 22 4.76 -7.04 -9.93
N ARG A 23 4.46 -8.01 -9.07
CA ARG A 23 3.10 -8.26 -8.56
C ARG A 23 2.84 -7.54 -7.24
N PHE A 24 3.87 -7.34 -6.42
CA PHE A 24 3.74 -6.84 -5.06
C PHE A 24 4.76 -5.73 -4.76
N ILE A 25 4.33 -4.72 -4.02
CA ILE A 25 5.24 -3.79 -3.32
C ILE A 25 5.25 -4.18 -1.86
N THR A 26 6.42 -4.44 -1.27
CA THR A 26 6.57 -4.74 0.15
C THR A 26 7.21 -3.59 0.91
N VAL A 27 6.83 -3.37 2.16
CA VAL A 27 7.45 -2.38 3.06
C VAL A 27 7.72 -2.99 4.42
N ASP A 28 8.84 -2.61 5.02
CA ASP A 28 9.14 -2.88 6.42
C ASP A 28 8.71 -1.65 7.25
N ALA A 29 7.48 -1.67 7.75
CA ALA A 29 6.83 -0.51 8.35
C ALA A 29 7.08 -0.46 9.86
N TYR A 30 7.49 0.68 10.42
CA TYR A 30 7.58 0.82 11.88
C TYR A 30 6.26 0.45 12.57
N ASN A 31 6.36 -0.37 13.61
CA ASN A 31 5.23 -0.86 14.38
C ASN A 31 4.71 0.22 15.34
N ASN A 32 4.11 1.26 14.76
CA ASN A 32 3.43 2.31 15.49
C ASN A 32 2.14 2.72 14.74
N PRO A 33 1.11 3.19 15.45
CA PRO A 33 -0.21 3.46 14.84
C PRO A 33 -0.18 4.43 13.67
N LYS A 34 0.71 5.42 13.69
CA LYS A 34 0.80 6.44 12.64
C LYS A 34 1.32 5.86 11.32
N THR A 35 2.41 5.09 11.39
CA THR A 35 3.03 4.46 10.20
C THR A 35 2.13 3.36 9.64
N LEU A 36 1.61 2.49 10.51
CA LEU A 36 0.73 1.40 10.10
C LEU A 36 -0.57 1.94 9.48
N GLY A 37 -1.19 2.94 10.11
CA GLY A 37 -2.36 3.60 9.56
C GLY A 37 -2.10 4.32 8.23
N PHE A 38 -0.90 4.86 8.02
CA PHE A 38 -0.53 5.45 6.73
C PHE A 38 -0.49 4.40 5.62
N TYR A 39 0.21 3.28 5.80
CA TYR A 39 0.27 2.24 4.79
C TYR A 39 -1.09 1.55 4.57
N GLY A 40 -1.84 1.28 5.65
CA GLY A 40 -3.19 0.71 5.57
C GLY A 40 -4.17 1.59 4.78
N ARG A 41 -4.20 2.91 5.02
CA ARG A 41 -5.02 3.84 4.21
C ARG A 41 -4.59 3.94 2.75
N ASN A 42 -3.38 3.49 2.42
CA ASN A 42 -2.88 3.41 1.04
C ASN A 42 -2.97 1.97 0.47
N GLY A 43 -3.74 1.09 1.10
CA GLY A 43 -4.07 -0.25 0.60
C GLY A 43 -3.03 -1.32 0.86
N PHE A 44 -2.07 -1.09 1.75
CA PHE A 44 -1.14 -2.13 2.17
C PHE A 44 -1.76 -3.00 3.25
N GLU A 45 -1.51 -4.30 3.17
CA GLU A 45 -1.98 -5.31 4.10
C GLU A 45 -0.79 -5.95 4.84
N TYR A 46 -1.00 -6.47 6.05
CA TYR A 46 0.04 -7.23 6.75
C TYR A 46 0.34 -8.52 6.01
N LEU A 47 1.62 -8.89 5.90
CA LEU A 47 1.97 -10.18 5.29
C LEU A 47 1.51 -11.34 6.17
N ASP A 48 1.76 -11.24 7.47
CA ASP A 48 1.27 -12.16 8.50
C ASP A 48 1.27 -11.47 9.89
N GLU A 49 0.94 -12.23 10.94
CA GLU A 49 0.93 -11.76 12.32
C GLU A 49 2.19 -12.12 13.15
N THR A 50 3.16 -12.80 12.54
CA THR A 50 4.37 -13.31 13.23
C THR A 50 5.28 -12.20 13.72
N ASP A 51 5.15 -11.00 13.15
CA ASP A 51 5.91 -9.81 13.51
C ASP A 51 5.12 -8.78 14.32
N SER A 52 3.93 -9.13 14.82
CA SER A 52 3.05 -8.24 15.59
C SER A 52 3.69 -7.56 16.80
N ASN A 53 4.65 -8.23 17.44
CA ASN A 53 5.39 -7.72 18.60
C ASN A 53 6.80 -7.19 18.24
N LYS A 54 7.17 -7.14 16.96
CA LYS A 54 8.49 -6.68 16.50
C LYS A 54 8.49 -5.17 16.29
N LYS A 55 9.67 -4.59 16.13
CA LYS A 55 9.86 -3.14 15.88
C LYS A 55 9.25 -2.68 14.56
N THR A 56 9.09 -3.60 13.62
CA THR A 56 8.52 -3.36 12.30
C THR A 56 7.54 -4.47 11.94
N ARG A 57 6.60 -4.12 11.07
CA ARG A 57 5.60 -5.01 10.47
C ARG A 57 5.84 -5.05 8.96
N LEU A 58 5.99 -6.24 8.41
CA LEU A 58 6.06 -6.47 6.98
C LEU A 58 4.65 -6.33 6.40
N MET A 59 4.51 -5.40 5.45
CA MET A 59 3.25 -5.16 4.75
C MET A 59 3.47 -5.24 3.24
N PHE A 60 2.42 -5.53 2.49
CA PHE A 60 2.48 -5.62 1.04
C PHE A 60 1.27 -4.95 0.37
N PHE A 61 1.45 -4.53 -0.89
CA PHE A 61 0.40 -4.03 -1.77
C PHE A 61 0.40 -4.85 -3.06
N ASP A 62 -0.75 -5.39 -3.45
CA ASP A 62 -0.92 -6.13 -4.70
C ASP A 62 -1.19 -5.18 -5.89
N LEU A 63 -0.21 -5.09 -6.79
CA LEU A 63 -0.27 -4.23 -7.98
C LEU A 63 -1.34 -4.68 -8.99
N ALA A 64 -1.78 -5.93 -9.00
CA ALA A 64 -2.84 -6.34 -9.92
C ALA A 64 -4.20 -5.78 -9.54
N VAL A 65 -4.42 -5.44 -8.26
CA VAL A 65 -5.62 -4.68 -7.85
C VAL A 65 -5.60 -3.31 -8.54
N PHE A 66 -4.42 -2.71 -8.64
CA PHE A 66 -4.24 -1.41 -9.32
C PHE A 66 -4.45 -1.50 -10.84
N VAL A 67 -4.00 -2.59 -11.48
CA VAL A 67 -4.24 -2.86 -12.91
C VAL A 67 -5.72 -3.06 -13.21
N ARG A 68 -6.43 -3.84 -12.37
CA ARG A 68 -7.83 -4.22 -12.58
C ARG A 68 -8.83 -3.12 -12.24
N GLY A 69 -8.44 -2.18 -11.37
CA GLY A 69 -9.28 -1.07 -10.90
C GLY A 69 -9.18 0.23 -11.71
N GLY A 70 -8.72 0.16 -12.98
CA GLY A 70 -8.44 1.29 -13.89
C GLY A 70 -8.93 2.66 -13.42
N ARG A 71 -8.04 3.49 -12.84
CA ARG A 71 -8.27 4.89 -12.41
C ARG A 71 -9.66 5.19 -11.80
N GLY A 72 -10.24 4.25 -11.05
CA GLY A 72 -11.66 4.33 -10.70
C GLY A 72 -12.02 3.71 -9.36
N ASN A 73 -11.26 3.95 -8.30
CA ASN A 73 -11.81 3.99 -6.95
C ASN A 73 -10.80 4.53 -5.93
N LEU A 74 -10.67 5.86 -5.90
CA LEU A 74 -10.24 6.58 -4.71
C LEU A 74 -11.50 7.15 -4.05
N GLY A 75 -12.45 6.27 -3.74
CA GLY A 75 -13.60 6.61 -2.90
C GLY A 75 -13.10 6.84 -1.50
N HIS A 76 -12.98 8.11 -1.12
CA HIS A 76 -12.98 8.52 0.28
C HIS A 76 -14.26 7.98 0.92
N GLN A 77 -14.13 6.99 1.80
CA GLN A 77 -15.17 6.71 2.77
C GLN A 77 -14.91 7.63 3.96
N GLU A 78 -15.70 8.69 4.05
CA GLU A 78 -15.79 9.57 5.21
C GLU A 78 -16.18 8.72 6.45
N PRO A 79 -15.52 8.88 7.61
CA PRO A 79 -15.98 8.25 8.84
C PRO A 79 -17.14 9.09 9.40
N GLY A 80 -18.36 8.58 9.25
CA GLY A 80 -19.55 9.18 9.82
C GLY A 80 -20.66 8.15 9.97
N GLN A 81 -20.57 7.33 11.01
CA GLN A 81 -21.66 6.99 11.95
C GLN A 81 -21.04 6.62 13.29
#